data_AF-A0A7Y6GJ70-F1
#
_entry.id   AF-A0A7Y6GJ70-F1
#
_cell.length_a   1.000
_cell.length_b   1.000
_cell.length_c   1.000
_cell.angle_alpha   90.00
_cell.angle_beta   90.00
_cell.angle_gamma   90.00
#
_symmetry.space_group_name_H-M   'P 1'
#
loop_
_entity.id
_entity.type
_entity.pdbx_description
1 polymer ?
#
loop_
_entity_poly.entity_id
_entity_poly.type
_entity_poly.pdbx_seq_one_letter_code
_entity_poly.pdbx_strand_id
1 'polypeptide(L)'
;MTDPTDDFGAQVIAAYTSRPWTPDEWRAHLAETYGKWRPELGRAQRRPVARALHDAGAPWTLIGETLGEHRTTVMRDVVGRARPSSGEASSVYVIGSPDFRPVKIGKGYALERLEMFRCASPFPLELLWSTPGGLRLERALHARFEAYRVRGEWFEFPGDTDPVTAVVEAVEQVTASTAA
;
A
#
# COMPACT_ATOMS: atom_id res chain seq x y z
N MET A 1 10.63 25.85 21.35
CA MET A 1 9.21 25.69 21.71
C MET A 1 8.72 24.52 20.87
N THR A 2 8.62 23.34 21.48
CA THR A 2 8.19 22.11 20.79
C THR A 2 6.77 22.30 20.29
N ASP A 3 6.49 21.84 19.07
CA ASP A 3 5.14 21.89 18.52
C ASP A 3 4.23 21.03 19.42
N PRO A 4 3.11 21.54 19.95
CA PRO A 4 2.19 20.75 20.75
C PRO A 4 1.67 19.49 20.02
N THR A 5 1.82 19.39 18.69
CA THR A 5 1.55 18.15 17.96
C THR A 5 2.64 17.08 18.09
N ASP A 6 3.88 17.46 18.40
CA ASP A 6 4.99 16.51 18.60
C ASP A 6 4.83 15.73 19.91
N ASP A 7 4.38 16.39 20.99
CA ASP A 7 4.15 15.76 22.29
C ASP A 7 2.90 14.86 22.26
N PHE A 8 1.86 15.29 21.55
CA PHE A 8 0.62 14.52 21.39
C PHE A 8 0.83 13.25 20.55
N GLY A 9 1.51 13.37 19.40
CA GLY A 9 1.89 12.22 18.59
C GLY A 9 2.79 11.26 19.35
N ALA A 10 3.74 11.76 20.13
CA ALA A 10 4.65 10.94 20.93
C ALA A 10 3.95 10.16 22.05
N GLN A 11 2.98 10.76 22.76
CA GLN A 11 2.19 10.06 23.79
C GLN A 11 1.31 8.96 23.19
N VAL A 12 0.74 9.20 22.00
CA VAL A 12 0.02 8.19 21.21
C VAL A 12 0.97 7.15 20.62
N ILE A 13 2.20 7.48 20.25
CA ILE A 13 3.13 6.46 19.75
C ILE A 13 3.60 5.58 20.93
N ALA A 14 3.97 6.21 22.06
CA ALA A 14 4.51 5.53 23.23
C ALA A 14 3.52 4.54 23.88
N ALA A 15 2.22 4.83 23.87
CA ALA A 15 1.20 3.91 24.39
C ALA A 15 0.98 2.69 23.47
N TYR A 16 1.33 2.77 22.19
CA TYR A 16 0.93 1.80 21.16
C TYR A 16 2.08 0.96 20.60
N THR A 17 3.35 1.26 20.92
CA THR A 17 4.52 0.46 20.53
C THR A 17 4.96 -0.58 21.57
N SER A 18 4.23 -0.75 22.67
CA SER A 18 4.66 -1.60 23.80
C SER A 18 4.39 -3.09 23.61
N ARG A 19 3.44 -3.49 22.75
CA ARG A 19 3.14 -4.88 22.38
C ARG A 19 2.32 -4.92 21.08
N PRO A 20 2.30 -6.02 20.32
CA PRO A 20 1.39 -6.18 19.18
C PRO A 20 -0.06 -6.33 19.65
N TRP A 21 -0.99 -5.69 18.94
CA TRP A 21 -2.43 -5.68 19.23
C TRP A 21 -3.20 -6.44 18.15
N THR A 22 -4.25 -7.16 18.54
CA THR A 22 -5.21 -7.75 17.61
C THR A 22 -6.16 -6.67 17.05
N PRO A 23 -6.79 -6.90 15.87
CA PRO A 23 -7.75 -5.96 15.29
C PRO A 23 -8.93 -5.62 16.21
N ASP A 24 -9.37 -6.55 17.06
CA ASP A 24 -10.47 -6.31 18.00
C ASP A 24 -10.03 -5.53 19.25
N GLU A 25 -8.81 -5.78 19.76
CA GLU A 25 -8.21 -4.95 20.83
C GLU A 25 -8.00 -3.50 20.34
N TRP A 26 -7.55 -3.34 19.09
CA TRP A 26 -7.47 -2.05 18.42
C TRP A 26 -8.83 -1.35 18.36
N ARG A 27 -9.89 -2.08 18.01
CA ARG A 27 -11.26 -1.55 17.85
C ARG A 27 -11.83 -1.10 19.20
N ALA A 28 -11.70 -1.91 20.23
CA ALA A 28 -12.16 -1.61 21.58
C ALA A 28 -11.43 -0.39 22.18
N HIS A 29 -10.11 -0.33 22.02
CA HIS A 29 -9.31 0.73 22.60
C HIS A 29 -9.43 2.06 21.86
N LEU A 30 -9.46 2.05 20.52
CA LEU A 30 -9.76 3.27 19.77
C LEU A 30 -11.17 3.78 20.07
N ALA A 31 -12.18 2.91 20.23
CA ALA A 31 -13.51 3.36 20.64
C ALA A 31 -13.50 4.08 22.01
N GLU A 32 -12.74 3.55 22.98
CA GLU A 32 -12.64 4.12 24.33
C GLU A 32 -11.84 5.44 24.38
N THR A 33 -10.69 5.49 23.70
CA THR A 33 -9.75 6.61 23.76
C THR A 33 -10.15 7.70 22.77
N TYR A 34 -10.60 7.34 21.56
CA TYR A 34 -10.94 8.30 20.51
C TYR A 34 -12.27 9.02 20.75
N GLY A 35 -13.25 8.37 21.37
CA GLY A 35 -14.53 9.02 21.74
C GLY A 35 -14.32 10.25 22.62
N LYS A 36 -13.24 10.26 23.42
CA LYS A 36 -12.86 11.38 24.27
C LYS A 36 -12.14 12.50 23.49
N TRP A 37 -11.42 12.17 22.41
CA TRP A 37 -10.45 13.06 21.77
C TRP A 37 -10.93 13.65 20.43
N ARG A 38 -11.89 12.98 19.78
CA ARG A 38 -12.50 13.39 18.51
C ARG A 38 -12.92 14.87 18.45
N PRO A 39 -13.47 15.49 19.52
CA PRO A 39 -13.87 16.90 19.48
C PRO A 39 -12.69 17.88 19.40
N GLU A 40 -11.51 17.47 19.87
CA GLU A 40 -10.31 18.32 20.02
C GLU A 40 -9.32 18.16 18.85
N LEU A 41 -9.44 17.06 18.09
CA LEU A 41 -8.62 16.77 16.92
C LEU A 41 -9.04 17.60 15.70
N GLY A 42 -8.37 18.74 15.50
CA GLY A 42 -8.49 19.55 14.30
C GLY A 42 -8.06 18.77 13.04
N ARG A 43 -8.60 19.15 11.86
CA ARG A 43 -8.30 18.45 10.58
C ARG A 43 -6.80 18.31 10.31
N ALA A 44 -6.00 19.32 10.66
CA ALA A 44 -4.56 19.33 10.47
C ALA A 44 -3.83 18.24 11.29
N GLN A 45 -4.39 17.85 12.44
CA GLN A 45 -3.79 16.90 13.38
C GLN A 45 -4.18 15.45 13.09
N ARG A 46 -5.27 15.22 12.34
CA ARG A 46 -5.75 13.87 11.99
C ARG A 46 -4.73 13.07 11.20
N ARG A 47 -3.96 13.74 10.35
CA ARG A 47 -3.00 13.10 9.46
C ARG A 47 -1.75 12.56 10.17
N PRO A 48 -1.06 13.33 11.02
CA PRO A 48 -0.01 12.79 11.89
C PRO A 48 -0.47 11.61 12.74
N VAL A 49 -1.68 11.70 13.32
CA VAL A 49 -2.26 10.63 14.15
C VAL A 49 -2.55 9.36 13.34
N ALA A 50 -3.15 9.50 12.16
CA ALA A 50 -3.41 8.37 11.27
C ALA A 50 -2.13 7.61 10.90
N ARG A 51 -1.05 8.36 10.60
CA ARG A 51 0.25 7.79 10.29
C ARG A 51 0.86 7.08 11.50
N ALA A 52 0.87 7.73 12.66
CA ALA A 52 1.36 7.13 13.89
C ALA A 52 0.64 5.82 14.26
N LEU A 53 -0.68 5.77 14.10
CA LEU A 53 -1.47 4.55 14.32
C LEU A 53 -1.13 3.45 13.32
N HIS A 54 -0.95 3.80 12.05
CA HIS A 54 -0.53 2.84 11.03
C HIS A 54 0.87 2.28 11.29
N ASP A 55 1.82 3.15 11.63
CA ASP A 55 3.20 2.75 11.96
C ASP A 55 3.24 1.85 13.21
N ALA A 56 2.27 1.99 14.12
CA ALA A 56 2.05 1.10 15.25
C ALA A 56 1.31 -0.21 14.89
N GLY A 57 0.94 -0.42 13.64
CA GLY A 57 0.31 -1.64 13.13
C GLY A 57 -1.22 -1.63 13.09
N ALA A 58 -1.87 -0.47 13.29
CA ALA A 58 -3.32 -0.37 13.14
C ALA A 58 -3.74 -0.51 11.66
N PRO A 59 -4.78 -1.30 11.36
CA PRO A 59 -5.29 -1.44 10.00
C PRO A 59 -5.98 -0.15 9.54
N TRP A 60 -5.78 0.23 8.28
CA TRP A 60 -6.32 1.46 7.68
C TRP A 60 -7.84 1.57 7.72
N THR A 61 -8.55 0.44 7.68
CA THR A 61 -10.02 0.40 7.82
C THR A 61 -10.45 0.99 9.15
N LEU A 62 -9.76 0.57 10.21
CA LEU A 62 -10.01 0.95 11.58
C LEU A 62 -9.58 2.39 11.87
N ILE A 63 -8.46 2.84 11.28
CA ILE A 63 -8.04 4.25 11.32
C ILE A 63 -9.08 5.14 10.61
N GLY A 64 -9.59 4.71 9.46
CA GLY A 64 -10.63 5.42 8.70
C GLY A 64 -11.94 5.57 9.46
N GLU A 65 -12.45 4.45 9.99
CA GLU A 65 -13.65 4.40 10.85
C GLU A 65 -13.49 5.30 12.08
N THR A 66 -12.32 5.25 12.70
CA THR A 66 -12.00 6.03 13.90
C THR A 66 -12.02 7.52 13.58
N LEU A 67 -11.35 7.98 12.51
CA LEU A 67 -11.24 9.41 12.20
C LEU A 67 -12.55 10.07 11.72
N GLY A 68 -13.64 9.30 11.61
CA GLY A 68 -14.97 9.80 11.22
C GLY A 68 -15.00 10.35 9.79
N GLU A 69 -14.10 9.86 8.96
CA GLU A 69 -13.97 10.20 7.54
C GLU A 69 -14.20 8.91 6.74
N HIS A 70 -14.88 9.01 5.60
CA HIS A 70 -15.02 7.84 4.72
C HIS A 70 -13.62 7.28 4.44
N ARG A 71 -13.46 5.94 4.47
CA ARG A 71 -12.19 5.23 4.23
C ARG A 71 -11.39 5.82 3.06
N THR A 72 -12.11 6.20 2.00
CA THR A 72 -11.58 6.83 0.78
C THR A 72 -10.98 8.22 1.01
N THR A 73 -11.55 9.02 1.92
CA THR A 73 -11.08 10.36 2.30
C THR A 73 -9.87 10.28 3.21
N VAL A 74 -9.85 9.40 4.21
CA VAL A 74 -8.66 9.21 5.06
C VAL A 74 -7.49 8.67 4.24
N MET A 75 -7.72 7.69 3.37
CA MET A 75 -6.69 7.26 2.43
C MET A 75 -6.24 8.43 1.55
N ARG A 76 -7.16 9.20 0.96
CA ARG A 76 -6.79 10.33 0.09
C ARG A 76 -6.04 11.46 0.81
N ASP A 77 -6.38 11.78 2.05
CA ASP A 77 -5.84 12.94 2.79
C ASP A 77 -4.62 12.57 3.66
N VAL A 78 -4.51 11.31 4.12
CA VAL A 78 -3.34 10.79 4.85
C VAL A 78 -2.27 10.27 3.90
N VAL A 79 -2.66 9.48 2.89
CA VAL A 79 -1.79 8.91 1.84
C VAL A 79 -1.53 9.94 0.73
N GLY A 80 -2.37 10.97 0.60
CA GLY A 80 -2.16 12.10 -0.29
C GLY A 80 -0.97 12.97 0.10
N ARG A 81 0.18 12.70 -0.54
CA ARG A 81 1.44 13.45 -0.48
C ARG A 81 2.12 13.47 0.89
N ALA A 82 2.62 12.33 1.32
CA ALA A 82 4.07 12.31 1.51
C ALA A 82 4.60 11.66 0.22
N ARG A 83 5.11 12.45 -0.73
CA ARG A 83 6.12 11.88 -1.61
C ARG A 83 7.25 11.51 -0.65
N PRO A 84 7.61 10.24 -0.45
CA PRO A 84 8.85 9.98 0.24
C PRO A 84 9.95 10.72 -0.52
N SER A 85 10.82 11.37 0.25
CA SER A 85 11.90 12.21 -0.23
C SER A 85 12.76 11.41 -1.20
N SER A 86 12.55 11.59 -2.51
CA SER A 86 13.47 11.30 -3.63
C SER A 86 14.36 10.04 -3.57
N GLY A 87 14.03 9.02 -2.77
CA GLY A 87 14.98 7.96 -2.40
C GLY A 87 14.38 6.65 -1.90
N GLU A 88 13.10 6.57 -1.54
CA GLU A 88 12.46 5.25 -1.36
C GLU A 88 12.08 4.70 -2.73
N ALA A 89 12.84 3.69 -3.17
CA ALA A 89 12.73 3.08 -4.48
C ALA A 89 11.27 2.64 -4.74
N SER A 90 10.66 3.18 -5.81
CA SER A 90 9.45 2.56 -6.32
C SER A 90 9.74 1.10 -6.64
N SER A 91 8.77 0.21 -6.44
CA SER A 91 8.85 -1.18 -6.86
C SER A 91 8.06 -1.40 -8.14
N VAL A 92 8.47 -2.37 -8.94
CA VAL A 92 7.58 -3.02 -9.91
C VAL A 92 7.04 -4.29 -9.25
N TYR A 93 5.76 -4.57 -9.43
CA TYR A 93 5.07 -5.68 -8.78
C TYR A 93 4.23 -6.49 -9.77
N VAL A 94 3.93 -7.73 -9.36
CA VAL A 94 2.94 -8.62 -9.95
C VAL A 94 1.89 -8.94 -8.89
N ILE A 95 0.64 -8.57 -9.15
CA ILE A 95 -0.51 -8.92 -8.30
C ILE A 95 -1.39 -9.88 -9.10
N GLY A 96 -1.86 -10.95 -8.46
CA GLY A 96 -2.77 -11.91 -9.09
C GLY A 96 -3.79 -12.45 -8.11
N SER A 97 -4.47 -13.51 -8.51
CA SER A 97 -5.44 -14.23 -7.68
C SER A 97 -5.22 -15.73 -7.85
N PRO A 98 -5.43 -16.54 -6.81
CA PRO A 98 -5.55 -17.99 -6.98
C PRO A 98 -6.78 -18.38 -7.80
N ASP A 99 -7.80 -17.51 -7.89
CA ASP A 99 -9.10 -17.84 -8.49
C ASP A 99 -9.17 -17.54 -10.00
N PHE A 100 -8.24 -16.75 -10.54
CA PHE A 100 -8.20 -16.43 -11.97
C PHE A 100 -6.78 -16.15 -12.46
N ARG A 101 -6.57 -16.38 -13.76
CA ARG A 101 -5.25 -16.36 -14.38
C ARG A 101 -4.64 -14.98 -14.63
N PRO A 102 -5.40 -13.95 -15.03
CA PRO A 102 -4.82 -12.64 -15.27
C PRO A 102 -4.05 -12.06 -14.08
N VAL A 103 -2.84 -11.57 -14.35
CA VAL A 103 -2.02 -10.84 -13.38
C VAL A 103 -1.90 -9.37 -13.75
N LYS A 104 -1.80 -8.51 -12.75
CA LYS A 104 -1.50 -7.10 -12.90
C LYS A 104 0.00 -6.87 -12.76
N ILE A 105 0.60 -6.23 -13.76
CA ILE A 105 1.98 -5.73 -13.69
C ILE A 105 1.93 -4.22 -13.55
N GLY A 106 2.51 -3.67 -12.48
CA GLY A 106 2.52 -2.21 -12.29
C GLY A 106 3.65 -1.71 -11.39
N LYS A 107 3.75 -0.40 -11.22
CA LYS A 107 4.73 0.23 -10.31
C LYS A 107 4.09 0.90 -9.10
N GLY A 108 4.87 1.06 -8.02
CA GLY A 108 4.49 1.80 -6.81
C GLY A 108 4.98 1.11 -5.55
N TYR A 109 4.29 1.32 -4.44
CA TYR A 109 4.47 0.57 -3.20
C TYR A 109 3.58 -0.66 -3.25
N ALA A 110 4.17 -1.84 -3.44
CA ALA A 110 3.44 -3.06 -3.77
C ALA A 110 2.30 -3.39 -2.78
N LEU A 111 2.57 -3.28 -1.48
CA LEU A 111 1.59 -3.55 -0.43
C LEU A 111 0.44 -2.53 -0.40
N GLU A 112 0.74 -1.24 -0.53
CA GLU A 112 -0.31 -0.21 -0.62
C GLU A 112 -1.22 -0.41 -1.84
N ARG A 113 -0.61 -0.80 -2.96
CA ARG A 113 -1.33 -1.06 -4.21
C ARG A 113 -2.19 -2.31 -4.09
N LEU A 114 -1.70 -3.36 -3.44
CA LEU A 114 -2.48 -4.56 -3.17
C LEU A 114 -3.74 -4.24 -2.36
N GLU A 115 -3.60 -3.51 -1.25
CA GLU A 115 -4.74 -3.14 -0.40
C GLU A 115 -5.78 -2.30 -1.16
N MET A 116 -5.32 -1.36 -1.99
CA MET A 116 -6.21 -0.58 -2.85
C MET A 116 -7.01 -1.48 -3.83
N PHE A 117 -6.38 -2.48 -4.44
CA PHE A 117 -7.07 -3.36 -5.39
C PHE A 117 -7.99 -4.38 -4.71
N ARG A 118 -7.60 -4.92 -3.55
CA ARG A 118 -8.47 -5.81 -2.74
C ARG A 118 -9.80 -5.16 -2.41
N CYS A 119 -9.80 -3.85 -2.18
CA CYS A 119 -11.01 -3.09 -1.89
C CYS A 119 -11.97 -2.97 -3.08
N ALA A 120 -11.49 -3.10 -4.31
CA ALA A 120 -12.25 -2.90 -5.54
C ALA A 120 -12.43 -4.20 -6.35
N SER A 121 -11.86 -5.31 -5.88
CA SER A 121 -11.96 -6.63 -6.49
C SER A 121 -12.90 -7.50 -5.66
N PRO A 122 -13.88 -8.18 -6.28
CA PRO A 122 -14.69 -9.18 -5.59
C PRO A 122 -13.93 -10.47 -5.30
N PHE A 123 -12.74 -10.65 -5.90
CA PHE A 123 -11.89 -11.83 -5.75
C PHE A 123 -10.66 -11.54 -4.86
N PRO A 124 -10.14 -12.54 -4.13
CA PRO A 124 -8.91 -12.41 -3.35
C PRO A 124 -7.75 -12.07 -4.28
N LEU A 125 -6.99 -11.04 -3.89
CA LEU A 125 -5.77 -10.65 -4.57
C LEU A 125 -4.57 -10.88 -3.67
N GLU A 126 -3.45 -11.25 -4.28
CA GLU A 126 -2.18 -11.52 -3.62
C GLU A 126 -1.04 -10.81 -4.35
N LEU A 127 -0.03 -10.36 -3.59
CA LEU A 127 1.23 -9.92 -4.15
C LEU A 127 2.05 -11.17 -4.48
N LEU A 128 2.14 -11.50 -5.77
CA LEU A 128 2.86 -12.68 -6.25
C LEU A 128 4.37 -12.42 -6.30
N TRP A 129 4.77 -11.20 -6.65
CA TRP A 129 6.18 -10.83 -6.78
C TRP A 129 6.39 -9.31 -6.77
N SER A 130 7.59 -8.87 -6.36
CA SER A 130 8.02 -7.47 -6.54
C SER A 130 9.54 -7.32 -6.56
N THR A 131 10.01 -6.24 -7.19
CA THR A 131 11.44 -5.87 -7.24
C THR A 131 11.61 -4.35 -7.22
N PRO A 132 12.73 -3.79 -6.74
CA PRO A 132 13.07 -2.39 -6.96
C PRO A 132 13.02 -2.03 -8.45
N GLY A 133 12.28 -0.98 -8.81
CA GLY A 133 12.05 -0.66 -10.22
C GLY A 133 11.19 0.57 -10.44
N GLY A 134 11.38 1.21 -11.60
CA GLY A 134 10.68 2.45 -11.94
C GLY A 134 9.74 2.32 -13.13
N LEU A 135 9.25 3.47 -13.56
CA LEU A 135 8.46 3.61 -14.80
C LEU A 135 9.16 3.01 -16.02
N ARG A 136 10.49 3.09 -16.10
CA ARG A 136 11.25 2.50 -17.21
C ARG A 136 11.11 0.97 -17.25
N LEU A 137 11.28 0.31 -16.11
CA LEU A 137 11.16 -1.15 -16.00
C LEU A 137 9.73 -1.62 -16.27
N GLU A 138 8.75 -0.96 -15.65
CA GLU A 138 7.32 -1.21 -15.90
C GLU A 138 6.98 -1.12 -17.39
N ARG A 139 7.36 -0.02 -18.05
CA ARG A 139 7.08 0.17 -19.49
C ARG A 139 7.76 -0.87 -20.36
N ALA A 140 8.98 -1.29 -20.01
CA ALA A 140 9.69 -2.34 -20.74
C ALA A 140 8.95 -3.68 -20.62
N LEU A 141 8.49 -4.05 -19.43
CA LEU A 141 7.69 -5.26 -19.21
C LEU A 141 6.34 -5.19 -19.92
N HIS A 142 5.65 -4.04 -19.84
CA HIS A 142 4.39 -3.82 -20.55
C HIS A 142 4.53 -3.97 -22.06
N ALA A 143 5.63 -3.47 -22.64
CA ALA A 143 5.92 -3.64 -24.06
C ALA A 143 6.29 -5.09 -24.39
N ARG A 144 7.09 -5.75 -23.54
CA ARG A 144 7.52 -7.15 -23.70
C ARG A 144 6.35 -8.13 -23.70
N PHE A 145 5.31 -7.84 -22.92
CA PHE A 145 4.12 -8.68 -22.77
C PHE A 145 2.86 -8.07 -23.40
N GLU A 146 3.01 -7.13 -24.34
CA GLU A 146 1.88 -6.48 -25.03
C GLU A 146 0.91 -7.51 -25.63
N ALA A 147 1.44 -8.58 -26.23
CA ALA A 147 0.66 -9.66 -26.82
C ALA A 147 -0.23 -10.42 -25.81
N TYR A 148 0.04 -10.30 -24.51
CA TYR A 148 -0.69 -10.96 -23.42
C TYR A 148 -1.62 -9.99 -22.69
N ARG A 149 -1.68 -8.72 -23.09
CA ARG A 149 -2.50 -7.71 -22.41
C ARG A 149 -3.98 -7.97 -22.64
N VAL A 150 -4.72 -8.19 -21.55
CA VAL A 150 -6.19 -8.31 -21.58
C VAL A 150 -6.84 -6.94 -21.53
N ARG A 151 -6.47 -6.13 -20.53
CA ARG A 151 -7.00 -4.76 -20.37
C ARG A 151 -6.13 -3.93 -19.45
N GLY A 152 -5.75 -2.73 -19.90
CA GLY A 152 -4.93 -1.81 -19.11
C GLY A 152 -3.62 -2.47 -18.69
N GLU A 153 -3.42 -2.64 -17.39
CA GLU A 153 -2.21 -3.24 -16.80
C GLU A 153 -2.40 -4.73 -16.43
N TRP A 154 -3.47 -5.38 -16.92
CA TRP A 154 -3.75 -6.80 -16.69
C TRP A 154 -3.34 -7.65 -17.89
N PHE A 155 -2.64 -8.75 -17.61
CA PHE A 155 -2.02 -9.64 -18.59
C PHE A 155 -2.37 -11.10 -18.29
N GLU A 156 -2.66 -11.88 -19.32
CA GLU A 156 -2.94 -13.30 -19.21
C GLU A 156 -1.96 -14.10 -20.06
N PHE A 157 -1.11 -14.89 -19.40
CA PHE A 157 -0.04 -15.63 -20.05
C PHE A 157 -0.57 -16.96 -20.62
N PRO A 158 -0.09 -17.39 -21.81
CA PRO A 158 -0.63 -18.56 -22.50
C PRO A 158 -0.21 -19.88 -21.85
N GLY A 159 -1.04 -20.92 -22.04
CA GLY A 159 -0.71 -22.30 -21.67
C GLY A 159 -0.46 -22.45 -20.17
N ASP A 160 0.62 -23.12 -19.79
CA ASP A 160 1.04 -23.30 -18.38
C ASP A 160 2.17 -22.34 -17.98
N THR A 161 2.34 -21.23 -18.71
CA THR A 161 3.38 -20.24 -18.40
C THR A 161 3.12 -19.62 -17.03
N ASP A 162 4.07 -19.77 -16.11
CA ASP A 162 4.03 -19.07 -14.84
C ASP A 162 4.35 -17.58 -15.04
N PRO A 163 3.43 -16.67 -14.69
CA PRO A 163 3.62 -15.25 -14.91
C PRO A 163 4.77 -14.65 -14.09
N VAL A 164 5.07 -15.19 -12.90
CA VAL A 164 6.14 -14.66 -12.05
C VAL A 164 7.49 -15.02 -12.66
N THR A 165 7.71 -16.28 -13.05
CA THR A 165 8.91 -16.72 -13.74
C THR A 165 9.16 -15.90 -15.00
N ALA A 166 8.14 -15.73 -15.86
CA ALA A 166 8.27 -14.95 -17.08
C ALA A 166 8.66 -13.48 -16.81
N VAL A 167 8.07 -12.86 -15.78
CA VAL A 167 8.39 -11.48 -15.39
C VAL A 167 9.82 -11.38 -14.84
N VAL A 168 10.26 -12.32 -13.99
CA VAL A 168 11.61 -12.34 -13.42
C VAL A 168 12.65 -12.40 -14.54
N GLU A 169 12.52 -13.34 -15.48
CA GLU A 169 13.43 -13.47 -16.63
C GLU A 169 13.47 -12.19 -17.48
N ALA A 170 12.31 -11.55 -17.71
CA ALA A 170 12.25 -10.31 -18.45
C ALA A 170 12.92 -9.14 -17.71
N VAL A 171 12.82 -9.09 -16.38
CA VAL A 171 13.54 -8.09 -15.58
C VAL A 171 15.05 -8.26 -15.72
N GLU A 172 15.56 -9.48 -15.63
CA GLU A 172 16.99 -9.77 -15.80
C GLU A 172 17.51 -9.34 -17.17
N GLN A 173 16.74 -9.58 -18.24
CA GLN A 173 17.11 -9.16 -19.59
C GLN A 173 17.14 -7.63 -19.73
N VAL A 174 16.17 -6.93 -19.14
CA VAL A 174 16.07 -5.46 -19.20
C VAL A 174 17.20 -4.80 -18.39
N THR A 175 17.54 -5.35 -17.22
CA THR A 175 18.61 -4.81 -16.38
C THR A 175 19.99 -5.09 -16.99
N ALA A 176 20.22 -6.29 -17.54
CA ALA A 176 21.45 -6.62 -18.26
C ALA A 176 21.67 -5.70 -19.48
N SER A 177 20.61 -5.43 -20.25
CA SER A 177 20.68 -4.53 -21.43
C SER A 177 20.88 -3.05 -21.10
N THR A 178 20.73 -2.66 -19.82
CA THR A 178 20.93 -1.29 -19.36
C THR A 178 22.33 -1.08 -18.78
N ALA A 179 23.04 -2.15 -18.43
CA ALA A 179 24.39 -2.12 -17.86
C ALA A 179 25.51 -2.23 -18.92
N ALA A 180 25.17 -2.63 -20.14
CA ALA A 180 26.05 -2.67 -21.31
C ALA A 180 26.02 -1.33 -22.07
#